data_AF-A0A0F9KLY6-F1
#
_entry.id   AF-A0A0F9KLY6-F1
#
_cell.length_a   1.000
_cell.length_b   1.000
_cell.length_c   1.000
_cell.angle_alpha   90.00
_cell.angle_beta   90.00
_cell.angle_gamma   90.00
#
_symmetry.space_group_name_H-M   'P 1'
#
loop_
_entity.id
_entity.type
_entity.pdbx_description
1 polymer ?
#
loop_
_entity_poly.entity_id
_entity_poly.type
_entity_poly.pdbx_seq_one_letter_code
_entity_poly.pdbx_strand_id
1 'polypeptide(L)'
;MELLESFFFLFIIIIFLTTVKSNTFLIIFGAAIYLFFLLQLLVFDSIRILTSFLNYILTNPIGLLILPIPLMIDVLHRYLKKIIKINKKLE
;
A
#
# COMPACT_ATOMS: atom_id res chain seq x y z
N MET A 1 -11.18 -4.52 -25.19
CA MET A 1 -9.78 -4.05 -25.37
C MET A 1 -9.30 -3.35 -24.10
N GLU A 2 -10.05 -2.38 -23.59
CA GLU A 2 -9.75 -1.66 -22.33
C GLU A 2 -9.57 -2.55 -21.08
N LEU A 3 -10.36 -3.61 -20.92
CA LEU A 3 -10.23 -4.53 -19.77
C LEU A 3 -8.89 -5.29 -19.76
N LEU A 4 -8.38 -5.66 -20.93
CA LEU A 4 -7.15 -6.42 -21.08
C LEU A 4 -5.94 -5.52 -20.82
N GLU A 5 -5.98 -4.28 -21.32
CA GLU A 5 -5.00 -3.23 -21.04
C GLU A 5 -4.99 -2.86 -19.55
N SER A 6 -6.16 -2.71 -18.94
CA SER A 6 -6.31 -2.46 -17.50
C SER A 6 -5.72 -3.61 -16.67
N PHE A 7 -5.94 -4.86 -17.08
CA PHE A 7 -5.37 -6.04 -16.42
C PHE A 7 -3.84 -6.05 -16.52
N PHE A 8 -3.26 -5.76 -17.69
CA PHE A 8 -1.81 -5.67 -17.86
C PHE A 8 -1.21 -4.54 -17.04
N PHE A 9 -1.86 -3.38 -16.98
CA PHE A 9 -1.42 -2.27 -16.14
C PHE A 9 -1.39 -2.65 -14.66
N LEU A 10 -2.45 -3.29 -14.17
CA LEU A 10 -2.54 -3.77 -12.79
C LEU A 10 -1.48 -4.82 -12.48
N PHE A 11 -1.23 -5.74 -13.43
CA PHE A 11 -0.20 -6.77 -13.29
C PHE A 11 1.21 -6.18 -13.20
N ILE A 12 1.53 -5.17 -14.03
CA ILE A 12 2.80 -4.45 -13.98
C ILE A 12 2.97 -3.71 -12.65
N ILE A 13 1.90 -3.06 -12.16
CA ILE A 13 1.91 -2.41 -10.85
C ILE A 13 2.21 -3.42 -9.74
N ILE A 14 1.57 -4.59 -9.77
CA ILE A 14 1.81 -5.64 -8.76
C ILE A 14 3.28 -6.10 -8.80
N ILE A 15 3.83 -6.35 -9.99
CA ILE A 15 5.25 -6.73 -10.14
C ILE A 15 6.14 -5.62 -9.58
N PHE A 16 5.90 -4.36 -9.97
CA PHE A 16 6.67 -3.23 -9.47
C PHE A 16 6.62 -3.15 -7.94
N LEU A 17 5.43 -3.24 -7.35
CA LEU A 17 5.24 -3.24 -5.89
C LEU A 17 5.99 -4.37 -5.18
N THR A 18 6.08 -5.55 -5.79
CA THR A 18 6.87 -6.67 -5.22
C THR A 18 8.39 -6.47 -5.27
N THR A 19 8.88 -5.62 -6.19
CA THR A 19 10.31 -5.29 -6.27
C THR A 19 10.75 -4.19 -5.30
N VAL A 20 9.80 -3.39 -4.82
CA VAL A 20 10.07 -2.31 -3.87
C VAL A 20 10.23 -2.90 -2.47
N LYS A 21 11.36 -2.63 -1.81
CA LYS A 21 11.54 -3.01 -0.40
C LYS A 21 10.44 -2.37 0.44
N SER A 22 9.84 -3.13 1.37
CA SER A 22 8.73 -2.68 2.24
C SER A 22 8.97 -1.31 2.90
N ASN A 23 10.22 -0.99 3.27
CA ASN A 23 10.57 0.33 3.80
C ASN A 23 10.46 1.44 2.75
N THR A 24 10.96 1.21 1.54
CA THR A 24 10.86 2.16 0.43
C THR A 24 9.39 2.37 0.02
N PHE A 25 8.59 1.32 0.03
CA PHE A 25 7.15 1.40 -0.22
C PHE A 25 6.44 2.26 0.84
N LEU A 26 6.69 2.01 2.13
CA LEU A 26 6.14 2.81 3.22
C LEU A 26 6.57 4.28 3.15
N ILE A 27 7.82 4.55 2.76
CA ILE A 27 8.34 5.92 2.59
C ILE A 27 7.62 6.63 1.44
N ILE A 28 7.53 6.01 0.26
CA ILE A 28 6.86 6.60 -0.91
C ILE A 28 5.38 6.82 -0.61
N PHE A 29 4.72 5.84 0.01
CA PHE A 29 3.32 5.91 0.35
C PHE A 29 3.03 6.98 1.42
N GLY A 30 3.82 7.01 2.48
CA GLY A 30 3.73 8.04 3.52
C GLY A 30 3.96 9.44 2.96
N ALA A 31 4.94 9.60 2.06
CA ALA A 31 5.18 10.86 1.37
C ALA A 31 3.99 11.29 0.49
N ALA A 32 3.37 10.36 -0.24
CA ALA A 32 2.19 10.65 -1.06
C ALA A 32 0.97 11.08 -0.21
N ILE A 33 0.71 10.39 0.91
CA ILE A 33 -0.35 10.77 1.86
C ILE A 33 -0.06 12.16 2.43
N TYR A 34 1.17 12.40 2.88
CA TYR A 34 1.55 13.68 3.48
C TYR A 34 1.38 14.83 2.48
N LEU A 35 1.82 14.63 1.24
CA LEU A 35 1.70 15.62 0.17
C LEU A 35 0.24 15.89 -0.21
N PHE A 36 -0.60 14.84 -0.23
CA PHE A 36 -2.04 14.99 -0.40
C PHE A 36 -2.67 15.85 0.72
N PHE A 37 -2.34 15.59 1.98
CA PHE A 37 -2.84 16.40 3.11
C PHE A 37 -2.35 17.85 3.05
N LEU A 38 -1.09 18.08 2.66
CA LEU A 38 -0.54 19.42 2.46
C LEU A 38 -1.32 20.20 1.39
N LEU A 39 -1.61 19.58 0.25
CA LEU A 39 -2.40 20.20 -0.81
C LEU A 39 -3.85 20.45 -0.37
N GLN A 40 -4.45 19.53 0.38
CA GLN A 40 -5.81 19.68 0.92
C GLN A 40 -5.90 20.85 1.93
N LEU A 41 -4.89 21.03 2.77
CA LEU A 41 -4.81 22.14 3.74
C LEU A 41 -4.75 23.52 3.08
N LEU A 42 -4.30 23.62 1.83
CA LEU A 42 -4.31 24.87 1.08
C LEU A 42 -5.70 25.26 0.57
N VAL A 43 -6.64 24.30 0.51
CA VAL A 43 -7.94 24.46 -0.15
C VAL A 43 -9.12 24.31 0.82
N PHE A 44 -8.96 23.54 1.90
CA PHE A 44 -10.05 23.15 2.79
C PHE A 44 -9.67 23.31 4.27
N ASP A 45 -10.69 23.62 5.09
CA ASP A 45 -10.56 23.60 6.54
C ASP A 45 -10.29 22.18 7.06
N SER A 46 -9.53 22.07 8.14
CA SER A 46 -9.09 20.82 8.76
C SER A 46 -10.23 19.82 9.01
N ILE A 47 -11.42 20.31 9.37
CA ILE A 47 -12.61 19.50 9.63
C ILE A 47 -13.16 18.89 8.34
N ARG A 48 -13.17 19.64 7.23
CA ARG A 48 -13.62 19.13 5.92
C ARG A 48 -12.67 18.08 5.37
N ILE A 49 -11.36 18.27 5.59
CA ILE A 49 -10.37 17.27 5.20
C ILE A 49 -10.62 15.94 5.92
N LEU A 50 -10.88 15.99 7.23
CA LEU A 50 -11.17 14.79 8.02
C LEU A 50 -12.44 14.08 7.55
N THR A 51 -13.52 14.82 7.30
CA THR A 51 -14.78 14.24 6.83
C THR A 51 -14.67 13.69 5.40
N SER A 52 -13.95 14.38 4.50
CA SER A 52 -13.67 13.87 3.16
C SER A 52 -12.83 12.60 3.19
N PHE A 53 -11.82 12.52 4.06
CA PHE A 53 -11.02 11.32 4.23
C PHE A 53 -11.87 10.15 4.71
N LEU A 54 -12.69 10.34 5.77
CA LEU A 54 -13.60 9.31 6.26
C LEU A 54 -14.60 8.85 5.20
N ASN A 55 -15.14 9.78 4.41
CA ASN A 55 -16.06 9.46 3.35
C ASN A 55 -15.38 8.65 2.23
N TYR A 56 -14.11 8.96 1.90
CA TYR A 56 -13.29 8.17 0.97
C TYR A 56 -13.04 6.75 1.48
N ILE A 57 -12.80 6.57 2.78
CA ILE A 57 -12.65 5.24 3.39
C ILE A 57 -13.94 4.42 3.24
N LEU A 58 -15.08 5.04 3.55
CA LEU A 58 -16.39 4.37 3.51
C LEU A 58 -16.82 4.02 2.09
N THR A 59 -16.53 4.89 1.12
CA THR A 59 -16.95 4.71 -0.28
C THR A 59 -16.01 3.80 -1.07
N ASN A 60 -14.73 3.73 -0.73
CA ASN A 60 -13.76 2.88 -1.43
C ASN A 60 -12.82 2.11 -0.47
N PRO A 61 -13.35 1.15 0.30
CA PRO A 61 -12.55 0.36 1.23
C PRO A 61 -11.54 -0.55 0.51
N ILE A 62 -11.84 -0.98 -0.73
CA ILE A 62 -10.99 -1.87 -1.51
C ILE A 62 -9.71 -1.15 -1.95
N GLY A 63 -9.83 0.10 -2.41
CA GLY A 63 -8.67 0.93 -2.76
C GLY A 63 -7.73 1.17 -1.59
N LEU A 64 -8.27 1.16 -0.37
CA LEU A 64 -7.49 1.27 0.86
C LEU A 64 -6.84 -0.06 1.24
N LEU A 65 -7.53 -1.19 1.03
CA LEU A 65 -7.01 -2.54 1.31
C LEU A 65 -5.94 -3.01 0.32
N ILE A 66 -5.90 -2.45 -0.90
CA ILE A 66 -4.90 -2.83 -1.91
C ILE A 66 -3.46 -2.49 -1.48
N LEU A 67 -3.30 -1.56 -0.53
CA LEU A 67 -2.02 -1.04 -0.02
C LEU A 67 -1.44 -1.85 1.16
N PRO A 68 -2.20 -2.25 2.20
CA PRO A 68 -1.70 -3.13 3.25
C PRO A 68 -1.48 -4.56 2.77
N ILE A 69 -2.15 -5.03 1.69
CA ILE A 69 -1.99 -6.40 1.18
C ILE A 69 -0.51 -6.71 0.81
N PRO A 70 0.19 -5.93 -0.02
CA PRO A 70 1.61 -6.14 -0.30
C PRO A 70 2.50 -6.14 0.95
N LEU A 71 2.20 -5.26 1.91
CA LEU A 71 2.92 -5.19 3.19
C LEU A 71 2.69 -6.44 4.05
N MET A 72 1.44 -6.92 4.13
CA MET A 72 1.10 -8.16 4.83
C MET A 72 1.80 -9.36 4.20
N ILE A 73 1.84 -9.44 2.86
CA ILE A 73 2.55 -10.49 2.12
C ILE A 73 4.04 -10.44 2.43
N ASP A 74 4.67 -9.27 2.43
CA ASP A 74 6.11 -9.15 2.74
C ASP A 74 6.42 -9.48 4.21
N VAL A 75 5.57 -9.08 5.15
CA VAL A 75 5.71 -9.47 6.57
C VAL A 75 5.58 -10.99 6.73
N LEU A 76 4.57 -11.60 6.13
CA LEU A 76 4.38 -13.06 6.13
C LEU A 76 5.58 -13.77 5.52
N HIS A 77 6.07 -13.30 4.38
CA HIS A 77 7.23 -13.88 3.71
C HIS A 77 8.48 -13.84 4.61
N ARG A 78 8.76 -12.70 5.23
CA ARG A 78 9.88 -12.55 6.18
C ARG A 78 9.74 -13.46 7.39
N TYR A 79 8.53 -13.59 7.93
CA TYR A 79 8.25 -14.44 9.08
C TYR A 79 8.48 -15.93 8.76
N LEU A 80 7.92 -16.41 7.64
CA LEU A 80 8.11 -17.78 7.16
C LEU A 80 9.58 -18.10 6.90
N LYS A 81 10.31 -17.19 6.24
CA LYS A 81 11.75 -17.36 5.99
C LYS A 81 12.57 -17.46 7.28
N LYS A 82 12.18 -16.73 8.33
CA LYS A 82 12.83 -16.77 9.65
C LYS A 82 12.62 -18.12 10.33
N ILE A 83 11.41 -18.66 10.29
CA ILE A 83 11.08 -19.99 10.85
C ILE A 83 11.90 -21.08 10.18
N ILE A 84 11.93 -21.10 8.84
CA ILE A 84 12.69 -22.09 8.07
C ILE A 84 14.18 -22.04 8.42
N LYS A 85 14.74 -20.84 8.60
CA LYS A 85 16.15 -20.65 8.96
C LYS A 85 16.47 -21.12 10.39
N ILE A 86 15.52 -21.03 11.31
CA ILE A 86 15.67 -21.52 12.69
C ILE A 86 15.69 -23.05 12.71
N ASN A 87 14.76 -23.71 12.02
CA ASN A 87 14.73 -25.17 11.95
C ASN A 87 16.00 -25.75 11.30
N LYS A 88 16.52 -25.12 10.24
CA LYS A 88 17.78 -25.53 9.59
C LYS A 88 19.04 -25.38 10.44
N LYS A 89 18.96 -24.69 11.59
CA LYS A 89 20.08 -24.50 12.52
C LYS A 89 20.01 -25.45 13.73
N LEU A 90 18.88 -26.14 13.89
CA LEU A 90 18.61 -27.11 14.95
C LEU A 90 18.84 -28.56 14.50
N GLU A 91 18.91 -28.80 13.19
CA GLU A 91 19.51 -29.99 12.57
C GLU A 91 21.02 -29.84 12.47
#